data_AF-A0A8S3EWS1-F1
#
_entry.id   AF-A0A8S3EWS1-F1
#
_cell.length_a   1.000
_cell.length_b   1.000
_cell.length_c   1.000
_cell.angle_alpha   90.00
_cell.angle_beta   90.00
_cell.angle_gamma   90.00
#
_symmetry.space_group_name_H-M   'P 1'
#
loop_
_entity.id
_entity.type
_entity.pdbx_description
1 polymer ?
#
loop_
_entity_poly.entity_id
_entity_poly.type
_entity_poly.pdbx_seq_one_letter_code
_entity_poly.pdbx_strand_id
1 'polypeptide(L)'
;MYYYYLDVHTTLHVSNDELIHEATTDERLARMIMFAFGSALVQARQLYPDGRLVKPVTVQSIFLLDELFHFVVFQLNTLNYNDTNDKQCNYVWIDKDNYLYDNRPSMVMHNPLYGTERNLQRYVLEKLKYNPVVFQKFLALYLHDVK
;
A
#
# COMPACT_ATOMS: atom_id res chain seq x y z
N MET A 1 22.71 -25.20 -5.13
CA MET A 1 22.77 -23.73 -5.24
C MET A 1 21.59 -23.19 -4.45
N TYR A 2 21.83 -22.70 -3.23
CA TYR A 2 20.75 -22.15 -2.40
C TYR A 2 20.48 -20.72 -2.87
N TYR A 3 19.38 -20.51 -3.60
CA TYR A 3 18.88 -19.16 -3.81
C TYR A 3 18.31 -18.68 -2.47
N TYR A 4 18.93 -17.66 -1.88
CA TYR A 4 18.28 -16.88 -0.83
C TYR A 4 17.07 -16.20 -1.48
N TYR A 5 15.90 -16.77 -1.27
CA TYR A 5 14.66 -16.20 -1.79
C TYR A 5 14.23 -15.07 -0.87
N LEU A 6 14.04 -13.89 -1.47
CA LEU A 6 13.58 -12.71 -0.76
C LEU A 6 12.06 -12.76 -0.70
N ASP A 7 11.52 -13.09 0.46
CA ASP A 7 10.09 -13.01 0.70
C ASP A 7 9.64 -11.54 0.59
N VAL A 8 8.57 -11.31 -0.18
CA VAL A 8 8.05 -9.97 -0.43
C VAL A 8 7.17 -9.58 0.75
N HIS A 9 7.70 -8.72 1.61
CA HIS A 9 6.97 -8.20 2.77
C HIS A 9 5.93 -7.13 2.37
N THR A 10 6.35 -6.07 1.67
CA THR A 10 5.48 -4.96 1.24
C THR A 10 5.81 -4.52 -0.18
N THR A 11 4.78 -4.36 -1.03
CA THR A 11 4.90 -3.70 -2.34
C THR A 11 4.52 -2.23 -2.24
N LEU A 12 5.34 -1.33 -2.79
CA LEU A 12 5.08 0.11 -2.83
C LEU A 12 4.72 0.54 -4.26
N HIS A 13 3.51 1.04 -4.44
CA HIS A 13 3.02 1.61 -5.69
C HIS A 13 3.04 3.13 -5.59
N VAL A 14 4.02 3.76 -6.23
CA VAL A 14 4.12 5.23 -6.28
C VAL A 14 3.65 5.69 -7.64
N SER A 15 2.71 6.63 -7.65
CA SER A 15 2.13 7.16 -8.87
C SER A 15 2.30 8.69 -8.88
N ASN A 16 2.98 9.20 -9.91
CA ASN A 16 3.34 10.62 -10.05
C ASN A 16 2.67 11.30 -11.27
N ASP A 17 1.78 10.60 -11.96
CA ASP A 17 1.26 11.01 -13.26
C ASP A 17 0.10 12.01 -13.16
N GLU A 18 0.24 13.13 -13.88
CA GLU A 18 -0.85 14.06 -14.18
C GLU A 18 -2.01 13.39 -14.98
N LEU A 19 -1.77 12.18 -15.49
CA LEU A 19 -2.71 11.35 -16.26
C LEU A 19 -3.52 10.34 -15.40
N ILE A 20 -3.29 10.29 -14.08
CA ILE A 20 -3.97 9.35 -13.15
C ILE A 20 -5.45 9.69 -12.91
N HIS A 21 -5.94 10.77 -13.54
CA HIS A 21 -7.38 11.08 -13.58
C HIS A 21 -8.24 9.99 -14.24
N GLU A 22 -7.65 8.98 -14.91
CA GLU A 22 -8.40 7.89 -15.52
C GLU A 22 -8.77 6.74 -14.55
N ALA A 23 -7.88 6.40 -13.61
CA ALA A 23 -8.11 5.23 -12.74
C ALA A 23 -8.86 5.63 -11.46
N THR A 24 -10.02 5.02 -11.23
CA THR A 24 -10.81 5.14 -10.00
C THR A 24 -10.06 4.57 -8.78
N THR A 25 -10.46 4.96 -7.57
CA THR A 25 -9.93 4.37 -6.33
C THR A 25 -10.06 2.85 -6.32
N ASP A 26 -11.18 2.31 -6.80
CA ASP A 26 -11.42 0.87 -6.81
C ASP A 26 -10.51 0.14 -7.81
N GLU A 27 -10.20 0.73 -8.96
CA GLU A 27 -9.22 0.17 -9.90
C GLU A 27 -7.80 0.16 -9.34
N ARG A 28 -7.43 1.20 -8.57
CA ARG A 28 -6.14 1.25 -7.86
C ARG A 28 -6.06 0.16 -6.79
N LEU A 29 -7.12 -0.01 -5.99
CA LEU A 29 -7.21 -1.07 -5.00
C LEU A 29 -7.16 -2.46 -5.63
N ALA A 30 -7.91 -2.68 -6.72
CA ALA A 30 -7.87 -3.93 -7.46
C ALA A 30 -6.45 -4.24 -7.95
N ARG A 31 -5.74 -3.24 -8.48
CA ARG A 31 -4.33 -3.39 -8.86
C ARG A 31 -3.46 -3.81 -7.67
N MET A 32 -3.56 -3.11 -6.54
CA MET A 32 -2.81 -3.46 -5.33
C MET A 32 -3.06 -4.90 -4.89
N ILE A 33 -4.32 -5.33 -4.87
CA ILE A 33 -4.72 -6.69 -4.50
C ILE A 33 -4.12 -7.71 -5.46
N MET A 34 -4.17 -7.46 -6.77
CA MET A 34 -3.62 -8.38 -7.77
C MET A 34 -2.09 -8.54 -7.65
N PHE A 35 -1.36 -7.45 -7.38
CA PHE A 35 0.08 -7.51 -7.15
C PHE A 35 0.44 -8.24 -5.85
N ALA A 36 -0.30 -7.98 -4.77
CA ALA A 36 -0.11 -8.68 -3.49
C ALA A 36 -0.43 -10.18 -3.63
N PHE A 37 -1.53 -10.52 -4.30
CA PHE A 37 -1.91 -11.90 -4.61
C PHE A 37 -0.84 -12.62 -5.44
N GLY A 38 -0.38 -12.01 -6.54
CA GLY A 38 0.65 -12.60 -7.40
C GLY A 38 1.97 -12.83 -6.65
N SER A 39 2.37 -11.87 -5.81
CA SER A 39 3.56 -11.98 -4.96
C SER A 39 3.43 -13.10 -3.93
N ALA A 40 2.27 -13.21 -3.28
CA ALA A 40 1.99 -14.28 -2.33
C ALA A 40 1.94 -15.65 -3.02
N LEU A 41 1.36 -15.73 -4.22
CA LEU A 41 1.23 -16.94 -5.01
C LEU A 41 2.60 -17.49 -5.44
N VAL A 42 3.50 -16.63 -5.89
CA VAL A 42 4.87 -17.03 -6.27
C VAL A 42 5.63 -17.55 -5.06
N GLN A 43 5.58 -16.84 -3.93
CA GLN A 43 6.19 -17.28 -2.67
C GLN A 43 5.60 -18.62 -2.19
N ALA A 44 4.27 -18.77 -2.20
CA ALA A 44 3.61 -19.99 -1.79
C ALA A 44 3.96 -21.19 -2.67
N ARG A 45 4.06 -21.02 -4.00
CA ARG A 45 4.46 -22.11 -4.91
C ARG A 45 5.91 -22.55 -4.71
N GLN A 46 6.76 -21.65 -4.23
CA GLN A 46 8.15 -21.96 -3.91
C GLN A 46 8.27 -22.68 -2.57
N LEU A 47 7.52 -22.23 -1.56
CA LEU A 47 7.51 -22.82 -0.21
C LEU A 47 6.75 -24.15 -0.16
N TYR A 48 5.69 -24.30 -0.96
CA TYR A 48 4.80 -25.46 -0.99
C TYR A 48 4.67 -26.02 -2.41
N PRO A 49 5.68 -26.73 -2.94
CA PRO A 49 5.64 -27.29 -4.30
C PRO A 49 4.52 -28.32 -4.52
N ASP A 50 4.05 -28.95 -3.45
CA ASP A 50 2.91 -29.88 -3.46
C ASP A 50 1.54 -29.17 -3.47
N GLY A 51 1.54 -27.84 -3.39
CA GLY A 51 0.35 -26.99 -3.42
C GLY A 51 -0.42 -26.93 -2.10
N ARG A 52 0.06 -27.57 -1.02
CA ARG A 52 -0.63 -27.58 0.28
C ARG A 52 -0.01 -26.55 1.21
N LEU A 53 -0.71 -25.43 1.41
CA LEU A 53 -0.27 -24.39 2.33
C LEU A 53 -0.36 -24.91 3.77
N VAL A 54 0.78 -25.09 4.43
CA VAL A 54 0.85 -25.39 5.87
C VAL A 54 0.64 -24.14 6.70
N LYS A 55 1.11 -22.98 6.20
CA LYS A 55 0.91 -21.66 6.79
C LYS A 55 0.44 -20.70 5.70
N PRO A 56 -0.42 -19.73 6.05
CA PRO A 56 -0.81 -18.70 5.11
C PRO A 56 0.39 -17.82 4.74
N VAL A 57 0.38 -17.27 3.53
CA VAL A 57 1.39 -16.32 3.06
C VAL A 57 0.76 -14.94 3.01
N THR A 58 1.35 -13.98 3.72
CA THR A 58 0.85 -12.61 3.81
C THR A 58 1.75 -11.67 3.01
N VAL A 59 1.15 -10.79 2.20
CA VAL A 59 1.85 -9.73 1.48
C VAL A 59 1.09 -8.43 1.68
N GLN A 60 1.81 -7.38 2.04
CA GLN A 60 1.26 -6.04 2.18
C GLN A 60 1.43 -5.25 0.88
N SER A 61 0.55 -4.29 0.64
CA SER A 61 0.66 -3.35 -0.47
C SER A 61 0.26 -1.96 -0.02
N ILE A 62 1.08 -0.97 -0.39
CA ILE A 62 0.86 0.44 -0.07
C ILE A 62 0.87 1.20 -1.39
N PHE A 63 -0.17 1.99 -1.61
CA PHE A 63 -0.26 2.90 -2.75
C PHE A 63 -0.14 4.33 -2.26
N LEU A 64 0.64 5.11 -3.01
CA LEU A 64 0.89 6.51 -2.77
C LEU A 64 0.64 7.30 -4.07
N LEU A 65 -0.32 8.22 -4.01
CA LEU A 65 -0.55 9.23 -5.02
C LEU A 65 -0.57 10.58 -4.33
N ASP A 66 0.47 11.37 -4.54
CA ASP A 66 0.65 12.63 -3.85
C ASP A 66 0.56 12.49 -2.30
N GLU A 67 -0.49 13.04 -1.67
CA GLU A 67 -0.79 12.90 -0.24
C GLU A 67 -1.73 11.74 0.11
N LEU A 68 -2.29 11.06 -0.89
CA LEU A 68 -3.27 9.99 -0.73
C LEU A 68 -2.58 8.63 -0.57
N PHE A 69 -2.93 7.95 0.51
CA PHE A 69 -2.51 6.59 0.83
C PHE A 69 -3.68 5.62 0.71
N HIS A 70 -3.38 4.44 0.18
CA HIS A 70 -4.19 3.25 0.36
C HIS A 70 -3.31 2.14 0.92
N PHE A 71 -3.86 1.39 1.86
CA PHE A 71 -3.20 0.28 2.51
C PHE A 71 -3.99 -1.01 2.26
N VAL A 72 -3.30 -2.05 1.84
CA VAL A 72 -3.86 -3.38 1.62
C VAL A 72 -2.97 -4.40 2.31
N VAL A 73 -3.61 -5.35 3.00
CA VAL A 73 -2.95 -6.56 3.49
C VAL A 73 -3.66 -7.75 2.86
N PHE A 74 -2.93 -8.57 2.14
CA PHE A 74 -3.45 -9.77 1.49
C PHE A 74 -2.91 -11.01 2.18
N GLN A 75 -3.79 -11.95 2.53
CA GLN A 75 -3.42 -13.24 3.10
C GLN A 75 -3.91 -14.37 2.21
N LEU A 76 -2.95 -15.10 1.64
CA LEU A 76 -3.17 -16.29 0.84
C LEU A 76 -3.31 -17.49 1.76
N ASN A 77 -4.52 -18.06 1.81
CA ASN A 77 -4.86 -19.22 2.64
C ASN A 77 -4.98 -20.51 1.82
N THR A 78 -5.38 -20.39 0.56
CA THR A 78 -5.61 -21.56 -0.31
C THR A 78 -5.16 -21.28 -1.75
N LEU A 79 -4.68 -22.34 -2.40
CA LEU A 79 -4.42 -22.40 -3.85
C LEU A 79 -5.48 -23.20 -4.60
N ASN A 80 -6.46 -23.74 -3.88
CA ASN A 80 -7.50 -24.59 -4.42
C ASN A 80 -8.70 -23.74 -4.86
N TYR A 81 -8.67 -23.27 -6.11
CA TYR A 81 -9.74 -22.42 -6.66
C TYR A 81 -10.88 -23.20 -7.32
N ASN A 82 -10.71 -24.51 -7.51
CA ASN A 82 -11.61 -25.34 -8.32
C ASN A 82 -12.54 -26.24 -7.50
N ASP A 83 -12.24 -26.44 -6.22
CA ASP A 83 -13.07 -27.26 -5.35
C ASP A 83 -14.16 -26.41 -4.69
N THR A 84 -15.40 -26.62 -5.13
CA THR A 84 -16.58 -25.92 -4.59
C THR A 84 -16.97 -26.39 -3.19
N ASN A 85 -16.41 -27.49 -2.69
CA ASN A 85 -16.62 -27.97 -1.33
C ASN A 85 -15.58 -27.45 -0.35
N ASP A 86 -14.47 -26.89 -0.86
CA ASP A 86 -13.49 -26.21 -0.01
C ASP A 86 -14.08 -24.91 0.51
N LYS A 87 -14.02 -24.73 1.83
CA LYS A 87 -14.55 -23.54 2.52
C LYS A 87 -13.46 -22.51 2.81
N GLN A 88 -12.20 -22.80 2.46
CA GLN A 88 -11.11 -21.87 2.66
C GLN A 88 -11.17 -20.76 1.61
N CYS A 89 -11.03 -19.52 2.05
CA CYS A 89 -10.93 -18.35 1.18
C CYS A 89 -9.73 -17.51 1.58
N ASN A 90 -9.21 -16.76 0.61
CA ASN A 90 -8.18 -15.78 0.85
C ASN A 90 -8.79 -14.53 1.49
N TYR A 91 -8.03 -13.84 2.33
CA TYR A 91 -8.49 -12.63 3.01
C TYR A 91 -7.76 -11.40 2.51
N VAL A 92 -8.49 -10.28 2.53
CA VAL A 92 -7.94 -8.97 2.21
C VAL A 92 -8.48 -7.96 3.21
N TRP A 93 -7.58 -7.18 3.79
CA TRP A 93 -7.91 -6.00 4.60
C TRP A 93 -7.55 -4.76 3.80
N ILE A 94 -8.49 -3.81 3.73
CA ILE A 94 -8.36 -2.60 2.92
C ILE A 94 -8.62 -1.40 3.82
N ASP A 95 -7.72 -0.43 3.76
CA ASP A 95 -7.87 0.88 4.37
C ASP A 95 -7.56 1.93 3.29
N LYS A 96 -8.62 2.55 2.77
CA LYS A 96 -8.56 3.45 1.60
C LYS A 96 -8.81 4.89 2.00
N ASP A 97 -8.50 5.79 1.06
CA ASP A 97 -8.76 7.23 1.17
C ASP A 97 -8.09 7.89 2.40
N ASN A 98 -6.84 7.50 2.70
CA ASN A 98 -6.06 8.05 3.80
C ASN A 98 -5.23 9.24 3.32
N TYR A 99 -5.65 10.47 3.64
CA TYR A 99 -4.91 11.68 3.28
C TYR A 99 -3.90 12.04 4.36
N LEU A 100 -2.62 12.15 3.97
CA LEU A 100 -1.53 12.54 4.87
C LEU A 100 -1.64 14.02 5.30
N TYR A 101 -2.30 14.82 4.47
CA TYR A 101 -2.51 16.25 4.66
C TYR A 101 -3.98 16.58 4.33
N ASP A 102 -4.72 17.20 5.24
CA ASP A 102 -6.15 17.48 5.04
C ASP A 102 -6.40 18.61 4.04
N ASN A 103 -5.39 19.46 3.83
CA ASN A 103 -5.50 20.67 3.01
C ASN A 103 -4.20 20.86 2.23
N ARG A 104 -4.10 20.35 0.99
CA ARG A 104 -3.01 20.76 0.11
C ARG A 104 -3.32 22.14 -0.48
N PRO A 105 -2.66 23.24 -0.05
CA PRO A 105 -2.82 24.48 -0.77
C PRO A 105 -2.29 24.26 -2.18
N SER A 106 -3.08 24.61 -3.20
CA SER A 106 -2.58 24.70 -4.56
C SER A 106 -1.29 25.52 -4.53
N MET A 107 -0.17 24.92 -4.97
CA MET A 107 1.12 25.60 -5.01
C MET A 107 1.16 26.77 -6.01
N VAL A 108 0.01 27.24 -6.48
CA VAL A 108 -0.15 28.53 -7.15
C VAL A 108 -0.19 29.64 -6.09
N MET A 109 0.95 29.89 -5.45
CA MET A 109 1.14 31.13 -4.70
C MET A 109 1.30 32.27 -5.70
N HIS A 110 0.24 33.02 -5.99
CA HIS A 110 0.29 34.18 -6.90
C HIS A 110 1.22 35.31 -6.41
N ASN A 111 1.70 35.27 -5.16
CA ASN A 111 2.74 36.17 -4.67
C ASN A 111 3.26 35.63 -3.31
N PRO A 112 4.55 35.23 -3.17
CA PRO A 112 5.04 34.82 -1.87
C PRO A 112 5.25 36.10 -1.03
N LEU A 113 4.25 36.47 -0.23
CA LEU A 113 4.37 37.48 0.85
C LEU A 113 5.41 37.08 1.94
N TYR A 114 6.08 35.94 1.74
CA TYR A 114 6.94 35.26 2.69
C TYR A 114 8.30 34.97 2.03
N GLY A 115 9.13 36.02 1.86
CA GLY A 115 10.42 35.94 1.17
C GLY A 115 11.54 35.17 1.88
N THR A 116 11.24 34.29 2.84
CA THR A 116 12.24 33.43 3.49
C THR A 116 11.76 31.98 3.55
N GLU A 117 12.67 31.02 3.38
CA GLU A 117 12.38 29.58 3.46
C GLU A 117 11.65 29.19 4.75
N ARG A 118 12.01 29.84 5.87
CA ARG A 118 11.38 29.63 7.18
C ARG A 118 9.89 30.01 7.19
N ASN A 119 9.53 31.09 6.51
CA ASN A 119 8.14 31.54 6.44
C ASN A 119 7.32 30.64 5.48
N LEU A 120 7.95 30.14 4.41
CA LEU A 120 7.34 29.13 3.55
C LEU A 120 7.12 27.81 4.31
N GLN A 121 8.09 27.34 5.08
CA GLN A 121 7.95 26.15 5.93
C GLN A 121 6.81 26.32 6.94
N ARG A 122 6.73 27.46 7.63
CA ARG A 122 5.63 27.76 8.56
C ARG A 122 4.29 27.79 7.85
N TYR A 123 4.20 28.45 6.71
CA TYR A 123 2.97 28.49 5.90
C TYR A 123 2.52 27.10 5.47
N VAL A 124 3.45 26.28 4.97
CA VAL A 124 3.21 24.91 4.56
C VAL A 124 2.75 24.06 5.76
N LEU A 125 3.39 24.16 6.92
CA LEU A 125 2.98 23.42 8.13
C LEU A 125 1.61 23.86 8.67
N GLU A 126 1.34 25.17 8.70
CA GLU A 126 0.05 25.72 9.14
C GLU A 126 -1.10 25.35 8.21
N LYS A 127 -0.82 25.26 6.90
CA LYS A 127 -1.86 25.01 5.88
C LYS A 127 -2.06 23.54 5.55
N LEU A 128 -0.99 22.73 5.52
CA LEU A 128 -1.06 21.32 5.14
C LEU A 128 -1.85 20.45 6.11
N LYS A 129 -2.01 20.86 7.39
CA LYS A 129 -2.74 20.11 8.41
C LYS A 129 -2.39 18.61 8.39
N TYR A 130 -1.17 18.30 8.83
CA TYR A 130 -0.63 16.95 8.85
C TYR A 130 -1.50 15.99 9.69
N ASN A 131 -1.80 14.83 9.12
CA ASN A 131 -2.49 13.73 9.79
C ASN A 131 -1.49 12.63 10.23
N PRO A 132 -1.07 12.61 11.51
CA PRO A 132 -0.10 11.64 12.00
C PRO A 132 -0.61 10.20 11.97
N VAL A 133 -1.93 9.98 11.97
CA VAL A 133 -2.52 8.64 11.99
C VAL A 133 -2.19 7.88 10.69
N VAL A 134 -2.18 8.58 9.56
CA VAL A 134 -1.82 7.97 8.26
C VAL A 134 -0.38 7.48 8.26
N PHE A 135 0.54 8.31 8.76
CA PHE A 135 1.95 7.91 8.86
C PHE A 135 2.16 6.79 9.89
N GLN A 136 1.40 6.78 10.99
CA GLN A 136 1.43 5.67 11.96
C GLN A 136 0.98 4.35 11.32
N LYS A 137 -0.06 4.36 10.47
CA LYS A 137 -0.48 3.17 9.71
C LYS A 137 0.63 2.68 8.76
N PHE A 138 1.25 3.60 8.03
CA PHE A 138 2.41 3.29 7.18
C PHE A 138 3.54 2.63 7.99
N LEU A 139 3.90 3.23 9.12
CA LEU A 139 4.96 2.72 9.99
C LEU A 139 4.60 1.35 10.59
N ALA A 140 3.34 1.14 10.97
CA ALA A 140 2.86 -0.13 11.50
C ALA A 140 2.97 -1.26 10.49
N LEU A 141 2.69 -0.98 9.20
CA LEU A 141 2.90 -1.93 8.11
C LEU A 141 4.39 -2.17 7.90
N TYR A 142 5.21 -1.12 7.83
CA TYR A 142 6.66 -1.24 7.63
C TYR A 142 7.37 -2.06 8.72
N LEU A 143 6.93 -1.93 9.98
CA LEU A 143 7.52 -2.64 11.13
C LEU A 143 6.85 -3.99 11.41
N HIS A 144 5.92 -4.44 10.57
CA HIS A 144 5.32 -5.76 10.71
C HIS A 144 6.42 -6.83 10.57
N ASP A 145 6.33 -7.90 11.36
CA ASP A 145 7.31 -8.99 11.45
C ASP A 145 8.75 -8.63 11.88
N VAL A 146 9.03 -7.37 12.22
CA VAL A 146 10.29 -6.97 12.87
C VAL A 146 10.17 -7.16 14.38
N LYS A 147 10.24 -8.42 14.85
CA LYS A 147 10.42 -8.76 16.28
C LYS A 147 11.23 -10.03 16.47
#